data_AF-A0A445F9S2-F1
#
_entry.id   AF-A0A445F9S2-F1
#
_cell.length_a   1.000
_cell.length_b   1.000
_cell.length_c   1.000
_cell.angle_alpha   90.00
_cell.angle_beta   90.00
_cell.angle_gamma   90.00
#
_symmetry.space_group_name_H-M   'P 1'
#
loop_
_entity.id
_entity.type
_entity.pdbx_description
1 polymer ?
#
loop_
_entity_poly.entity_id
_entity_poly.type
_entity_poly.pdbx_seq_one_letter_code
_entity_poly.pdbx_strand_id
1 'polypeptide(L)'
;MSSWLRSAVHKAVEVGNKNNLTRTVKNYADTVVQHAGQAVAEGAKILQDRISARNYRSVAQTIKRLEEAAVSYRGPERVQLLRRWVVVLQEIQKLSESSSAEGKERTLEQHLAVEEAKENPRKPSLVLYYDSDVGGEPLNFRDVFLQSQALEGITLSMIIQAPNEEEVSLLLEMFGLCLTGGKEVHNAIVSSLQDLATAFSSYEDEVLVKREELLQFAQGAITGLKINSDAARIDAEAFSLKKKLTEITTSQGPVSNVDYKAAEETIAMLEAFKIALAQIRICSRLEALLLKKKNSSNGESPEIHAQKVDKLKVLTESLANSAAKAEKRILDNRLQKEEALKVRVTKDGEASKKEKELVAEISELQCKKEDLEAELKKVSTTLAAAQARLWNVREERDQFEEANNQIVEHLKIKEDELSKSVSSCRVEADVIKTWINFLEDTWVLQRSNAEMNDKQVNDDLERHEDYFVNLAIQLLTTYQKELGPCINHIGTFVVNLKNLSQRLEMTPSADTEESEVLSPRRNLEEEYLTYEAKIITTFSVVDNIKQQFYAQQGRISRFCIFFLDNFMGLLY
;
A
#
# COMPACT_ATOMS: atom_id res chain seq x y z
N MET A 1 -15.38 -1.07 -38.76
CA MET A 1 -16.31 -1.26 -37.61
C MET A 1 -15.56 -1.34 -36.26
N SER A 2 -14.50 -0.53 -36.07
CA SER A 2 -13.61 -0.54 -34.90
C SER A 2 -13.81 0.67 -33.96
N SER A 3 -14.79 1.52 -34.24
CA SER A 3 -14.98 2.80 -33.54
C SER A 3 -15.97 2.73 -32.35
N TRP A 4 -16.86 1.73 -32.31
CA TRP A 4 -17.96 1.73 -31.33
C TRP A 4 -17.56 1.20 -29.95
N LEU A 5 -16.62 0.25 -29.88
CA LEU A 5 -16.11 -0.29 -28.60
C LEU A 5 -15.21 0.71 -27.85
N ARG A 6 -14.49 1.59 -28.56
CA ARG A 6 -13.59 2.58 -27.96
C ARG A 6 -14.31 3.71 -27.21
N SER A 7 -15.54 4.06 -27.63
CA SER A 7 -16.24 5.26 -27.12
C SER A 7 -17.02 5.00 -25.82
N ALA A 8 -17.54 3.78 -25.62
CA ALA A 8 -18.38 3.46 -24.46
C ALA A 8 -17.57 3.23 -23.16
N VAL A 9 -16.31 2.78 -23.26
CA VAL A 9 -15.46 2.48 -22.09
C VAL A 9 -14.64 3.69 -21.63
N HIS A 10 -14.27 4.60 -22.55
CA HIS A 10 -13.46 5.78 -22.23
C HIS A 10 -14.16 6.76 -21.26
N LYS A 11 -15.49 6.84 -21.30
CA LYS A 11 -16.26 7.85 -20.54
C LYS A 11 -16.55 7.47 -19.08
N ALA A 12 -16.19 6.27 -18.65
CA ALA A 12 -16.42 5.77 -17.29
C ALA A 12 -15.14 5.73 -16.41
N VAL A 13 -13.94 5.88 -17.01
CA VAL A 13 -12.65 5.72 -16.31
C VAL A 13 -12.01 7.06 -15.91
N GLU A 14 -12.50 8.19 -16.43
CA GLU A 14 -11.87 9.51 -16.23
C GLU A 14 -12.21 10.23 -14.90
N VAL A 15 -13.02 9.65 -14.01
CA VAL A 15 -13.53 10.38 -12.83
C VAL A 15 -12.81 10.05 -11.51
N GLY A 16 -11.71 9.28 -11.52
CA GLY A 16 -11.20 8.70 -10.26
C GLY A 16 -9.69 8.66 -10.03
N ASN A 17 -8.84 9.50 -10.63
CA ASN A 17 -7.40 9.35 -10.37
C ASN A 17 -6.63 10.69 -10.29
N LYS A 18 -6.32 11.12 -9.07
CA LYS A 18 -5.47 12.28 -8.75
C LYS A 18 -4.22 11.82 -7.99
N ASN A 19 -3.31 11.11 -8.67
CA ASN A 19 -1.98 10.78 -8.14
C ASN A 19 -0.88 11.43 -9.00
N ASN A 20 0.06 12.12 -8.36
CA ASN A 20 1.09 12.93 -9.04
C ASN A 20 2.16 12.09 -9.76
N LEU A 21 2.41 10.84 -9.33
CA LEU A 21 3.40 9.94 -9.94
C LEU A 21 2.99 9.50 -11.36
N THR A 22 1.69 9.27 -11.58
CA THR A 22 1.07 8.91 -12.88
C THR A 22 1.35 9.95 -13.97
N ARG A 23 1.43 11.24 -13.61
CA ARG A 23 1.75 12.31 -14.57
C ARG A 23 3.24 12.34 -14.91
N THR A 24 4.11 11.96 -13.98
CA THR A 24 5.57 11.92 -14.17
C THR A 24 5.99 10.70 -15.01
N VAL A 25 5.37 9.53 -14.79
CA VAL A 25 5.61 8.33 -15.61
C VAL A 25 5.14 8.54 -17.06
N LYS A 26 3.98 9.19 -17.26
CA LYS A 26 3.46 9.58 -18.58
C LYS A 26 4.37 10.53 -19.36
N ASN A 27 4.98 11.51 -18.70
CA ASN A 27 5.87 12.47 -19.37
C ASN A 27 7.25 11.88 -19.70
N TYR A 28 7.68 10.79 -19.08
CA TYR A 28 9.01 10.22 -19.29
C TYR A 28 9.07 9.19 -20.43
N ALA A 29 7.95 8.49 -20.71
CA ALA A 29 7.85 7.58 -21.85
C ALA A 29 7.83 8.30 -23.21
N ASP A 30 7.22 9.49 -23.29
CA ASP A 30 7.11 10.28 -24.53
C ASP A 30 8.30 11.24 -24.78
N THR A 31 9.19 11.48 -23.80
CA THR A 31 10.23 12.52 -23.90
C THR A 31 11.65 11.95 -23.85
N VAL A 32 11.94 10.94 -24.67
CA VAL A 32 13.25 10.26 -24.73
C VAL A 32 14.35 11.08 -25.44
N VAL A 33 14.13 12.35 -25.82
CA VAL A 33 15.10 13.07 -26.69
C VAL A 33 15.77 14.32 -26.08
N GLN A 34 15.39 14.89 -24.93
CA GLN A 34 15.96 16.22 -24.55
C GLN A 34 16.43 16.50 -23.12
N HIS A 35 16.37 15.57 -22.15
CA HIS A 35 16.71 15.92 -20.75
C HIS A 35 17.87 15.16 -20.10
N ALA A 36 18.83 14.65 -20.88
CA ALA A 36 20.05 14.04 -20.33
C ALA A 36 21.07 15.04 -19.71
N GLY A 37 20.84 16.35 -19.79
CA GLY A 37 21.85 17.37 -19.46
C GLY A 37 21.78 18.01 -18.07
N GLN A 38 20.67 17.90 -17.34
CA GLN A 38 20.45 18.71 -16.12
C GLN A 38 20.26 17.92 -14.82
N ALA A 39 19.95 16.61 -14.91
CA ALA A 39 19.81 15.75 -13.73
C ALA A 39 21.16 15.26 -13.14
N VAL A 40 22.25 15.33 -13.93
CA VAL A 40 23.57 14.80 -13.58
C VAL A 40 24.28 15.63 -12.49
N ALA A 41 23.91 16.90 -12.29
CA ALA A 41 24.57 17.79 -11.32
C ALA A 41 23.91 17.83 -9.93
N GLU A 42 22.62 17.48 -9.81
CA GLU A 42 21.87 17.70 -8.55
C GLU A 42 21.72 16.45 -7.67
N GLY A 43 21.82 15.25 -8.24
CA GLY A 43 21.88 14.00 -7.47
C GLY A 43 23.13 13.86 -6.58
N ALA A 44 24.18 14.64 -6.87
CA ALA A 44 25.41 14.69 -6.07
C ALA A 44 25.23 15.44 -4.74
N LYS A 45 24.23 16.32 -4.59
CA LYS A 45 24.07 17.16 -3.39
C LYS A 45 23.38 16.50 -2.21
N ILE A 46 22.74 15.33 -2.38
CA ILE A 46 22.01 14.67 -1.29
C ILE A 46 22.95 14.24 -0.14
N LEU A 47 24.23 14.01 -0.43
CA LEU A 47 25.22 13.47 0.50
C LEU A 47 26.45 14.38 0.75
N GLN A 48 26.54 15.56 0.12
CA GLN A 48 27.76 16.40 0.18
C GLN A 48 27.56 17.83 0.71
N ASP A 49 26.40 18.18 1.28
CA ASP A 49 26.29 19.44 2.01
C ASP A 49 26.97 19.33 3.38
N ARG A 50 28.17 19.93 3.45
CA ARG A 50 28.95 20.15 4.67
C ARG A 50 28.10 20.80 5.76
N ILE A 51 27.98 20.07 6.88
CA ILE A 51 28.09 20.51 8.28
C ILE A 51 27.53 21.90 8.60
N SER A 52 26.34 21.94 9.18
CA SER A 52 26.00 22.95 10.19
C SER A 52 25.03 22.34 11.22
N ALA A 53 25.27 22.64 12.50
CA ALA A 53 24.64 22.00 13.66
C ALA A 53 23.12 22.22 13.67
N ARG A 54 22.36 21.11 13.76
CA ARG A 54 20.88 21.05 13.85
C ARG A 54 20.10 21.71 12.70
N ASN A 55 20.23 21.17 11.49
CA ASN A 55 19.28 21.44 10.42
C ASN A 55 18.43 20.19 10.15
N TYR A 56 17.23 20.15 10.71
CA TYR A 56 16.21 19.18 10.30
C TYR A 56 15.91 19.37 8.81
N ARG A 57 15.84 18.27 8.05
CA ARG A 57 15.41 18.31 6.65
C ARG A 57 13.89 18.17 6.57
N SER A 58 13.28 18.86 5.61
CA SER A 58 11.83 18.72 5.40
C SER A 58 11.47 17.29 4.96
N VAL A 59 10.46 16.72 5.60
CA VAL A 59 9.94 15.38 5.27
C VAL A 59 9.30 15.43 3.90
N ALA A 60 8.37 16.36 3.68
CA ALA A 60 7.66 16.50 2.40
C ALA A 60 8.60 16.68 1.19
N GLN A 61 9.63 17.53 1.34
CA GLN A 61 10.60 17.75 0.25
C GLN A 61 11.47 16.51 -0.01
N THR A 62 11.79 15.74 1.03
CA THR A 62 12.59 14.52 0.89
C THR A 62 11.80 13.40 0.25
N ILE A 63 10.54 13.19 0.65
CA ILE A 63 9.62 12.23 0.02
C ILE A 63 9.54 12.48 -1.49
N LYS A 64 9.25 13.72 -1.88
CA LYS A 64 9.15 14.09 -3.30
C LYS A 64 10.42 13.74 -4.08
N ARG A 65 11.59 14.05 -3.54
CA ARG A 65 12.88 13.73 -4.18
C ARG A 65 13.13 12.23 -4.31
N LEU A 66 12.75 11.46 -3.29
CA LEU A 66 12.89 10.00 -3.30
C LEU A 66 11.99 9.39 -4.39
N GLU A 67 10.75 9.85 -4.49
CA GLU A 67 9.79 9.41 -5.50
C GLU A 67 10.25 9.76 -6.92
N GLU A 68 10.76 10.97 -7.13
CA GLU A 68 11.33 11.40 -8.42
C GLU A 68 12.56 10.56 -8.79
N ALA A 69 13.50 10.37 -7.86
CA ALA A 69 14.70 9.56 -8.09
C ALA A 69 14.35 8.10 -8.44
N ALA A 70 13.39 7.51 -7.73
CA ALA A 70 12.96 6.13 -7.94
C ALA A 70 12.53 5.87 -9.39
N VAL A 71 11.88 6.85 -10.03
CA VAL A 71 11.37 6.71 -11.39
C VAL A 71 12.27 7.28 -12.46
N SER A 72 13.26 8.14 -12.14
CA SER A 72 14.16 8.76 -13.14
C SER A 72 15.41 7.94 -13.44
N TYR A 73 16.03 7.28 -12.46
CA TYR A 73 17.31 6.58 -12.68
C TYR A 73 17.11 5.21 -13.34
N ARG A 74 18.03 4.83 -14.24
CA ARG A 74 18.02 3.55 -14.98
C ARG A 74 19.41 2.93 -15.06
N GLY A 75 19.46 1.61 -15.16
CA GLY A 75 20.71 0.84 -15.33
C GLY A 75 21.80 1.20 -14.29
N PRO A 76 23.02 1.61 -14.71
CA PRO A 76 24.13 1.84 -13.78
C PRO A 76 23.86 2.91 -12.71
N GLU A 77 23.07 3.94 -13.06
CA GLU A 77 22.73 5.01 -12.12
C GLU A 77 21.75 4.51 -11.05
N ARG A 78 20.82 3.64 -11.45
CA ARG A 78 19.86 2.99 -10.55
C ARG A 78 20.57 2.03 -9.59
N VAL A 79 21.58 1.30 -10.05
CA VAL A 79 22.48 0.50 -9.19
C VAL A 79 23.13 1.37 -8.11
N GLN A 80 23.72 2.51 -8.49
CA GLN A 80 24.36 3.40 -7.51
C GLN A 80 23.36 3.99 -6.52
N LEU A 81 22.14 4.34 -6.97
CA LEU A 81 21.07 4.80 -6.12
C LEU A 81 20.67 3.74 -5.09
N LEU A 82 20.42 2.50 -5.55
CA LEU A 82 20.07 1.37 -4.70
C LEU A 82 21.17 1.10 -3.65
N ARG A 83 22.44 1.07 -4.06
CA ARG A 83 23.57 0.92 -3.14
C ARG A 83 23.55 1.98 -2.03
N ARG A 84 23.32 3.24 -2.39
CA ARG A 84 23.25 4.34 -1.40
C ARG A 84 22.08 4.16 -0.45
N TRP A 85 20.89 3.85 -0.95
CA TRP A 85 19.71 3.67 -0.11
C TRP A 85 19.85 2.46 0.83
N VAL A 86 20.31 1.32 0.31
CA VAL A 86 20.55 0.11 1.10
C VAL A 86 21.55 0.35 2.22
N VAL A 87 22.68 1.02 1.95
CA VAL A 87 23.68 1.34 2.99
C VAL A 87 23.06 2.16 4.13
N VAL A 88 22.33 3.23 3.80
CA VAL A 88 21.68 4.09 4.81
C VAL A 88 20.62 3.31 5.61
N LEU A 89 19.82 2.49 4.93
CA LEU A 89 18.79 1.67 5.58
C LEU A 89 19.41 0.62 6.52
N GLN A 90 20.51 -0.02 6.12
CA GLN A 90 21.26 -0.98 6.95
C GLN A 90 21.90 -0.32 8.16
N GLU A 91 22.46 0.89 8.01
CA GLU A 91 23.03 1.64 9.14
C GLU A 91 21.96 1.96 10.18
N ILE A 92 20.77 2.39 9.75
CA ILE A 92 19.64 2.67 10.65
C ILE A 92 19.16 1.41 11.35
N GLN A 93 19.05 0.29 10.63
CA GLN A 93 18.66 -0.97 11.25
C GLN A 93 19.67 -1.41 12.33
N LYS A 94 20.98 -1.36 12.04
CA LYS A 94 22.03 -1.71 13.01
C LYS A 94 21.98 -0.84 14.27
N LEU A 95 21.71 0.45 14.11
CA LEU A 95 21.53 1.37 15.24
C LEU A 95 20.33 0.96 16.10
N SER A 96 19.21 0.59 15.47
CA SER A 96 18.01 0.10 16.16
C SER A 96 18.22 -1.24 16.88
N GLU A 97 19.02 -2.14 16.33
CA GLU A 97 19.35 -3.43 16.96
C GLU A 97 20.30 -3.23 18.15
N SER A 98 21.26 -2.31 18.02
CA SER A 98 22.20 -1.97 19.10
C SER A 98 21.54 -1.30 20.30
N SER A 99 20.51 -0.47 20.09
CA SER A 99 19.76 0.16 21.17
C SER A 99 18.86 -0.82 21.92
N SER A 100 18.35 -1.85 21.24
CA SER A 100 17.58 -2.94 21.87
C SER A 100 18.46 -3.82 22.78
N ALA A 101 19.72 -4.05 22.40
CA ALA A 101 20.65 -4.90 23.15
C ALA A 101 21.20 -4.26 24.46
N GLU A 102 21.28 -2.92 24.53
CA GLU A 102 21.86 -2.22 25.69
C GLU A 102 20.86 -1.89 26.82
N GLY A 103 19.57 -2.19 26.65
CA GLY A 103 18.54 -2.02 27.70
C GLY A 103 18.32 -0.58 28.19
N LYS A 104 18.99 0.41 27.58
CA LYS A 104 18.88 1.84 27.90
C LYS A 104 18.05 2.53 26.83
N GLU A 105 16.78 2.72 27.16
CA GLU A 105 15.88 3.55 26.38
C GLU A 105 16.32 5.01 26.50
N ARG A 106 16.95 5.53 25.45
CA ARG A 106 17.26 6.94 25.27
C ARG A 106 16.54 7.39 24.01
N THR A 107 15.90 8.57 24.05
CA THR A 107 15.35 9.19 22.85
C THR A 107 16.42 9.33 21.77
N LEU A 108 16.04 9.30 20.49
CA LEU A 108 16.97 9.43 19.36
C LEU A 108 17.87 10.68 19.51
N GLU A 109 17.34 11.76 20.08
CA GLU A 109 18.06 12.98 20.45
C GLU A 109 19.11 12.79 21.57
N GLN A 110 18.84 11.95 22.57
CA GLN A 110 19.76 11.65 23.67
C GLN A 110 20.90 10.71 23.23
N HIS A 111 20.67 9.83 22.25
CA HIS A 111 21.73 9.04 21.64
C HIS A 111 22.68 9.92 20.82
N LEU A 112 22.16 10.89 20.06
CA LEU A 112 22.97 11.83 19.28
C LEU A 112 23.88 12.68 20.17
N ALA A 113 23.37 13.16 21.32
CA ALA A 113 24.16 13.90 22.29
C ALA A 113 25.28 13.06 22.95
N VAL A 114 25.15 11.73 23.00
CA VAL A 114 26.15 10.83 23.58
C VAL A 114 27.14 10.31 22.54
N GLU A 115 26.73 10.11 21.29
CA GLU A 115 27.64 9.78 20.18
C GLU A 115 28.50 10.99 19.75
N GLU A 116 27.99 12.22 19.83
CA GLU A 116 28.82 13.44 19.63
C GLU A 116 30.01 13.52 20.61
N ALA A 117 29.90 12.92 21.79
CA ALA A 117 30.99 12.86 22.78
C ALA A 117 32.04 11.76 22.49
N LYS A 118 31.77 10.85 21.55
CA LYS A 118 32.71 9.81 21.09
C LYS A 118 33.04 10.05 19.61
N GLU A 119 33.92 11.02 19.33
CA GLU A 119 34.43 11.27 17.99
C GLU A 119 35.06 10.00 17.38
N ASN A 120 34.35 9.38 16.44
CA ASN A 120 34.91 8.39 15.54
C ASN A 120 34.67 8.89 14.10
N PRO A 121 35.71 9.34 13.37
CA PRO A 121 35.57 10.14 12.15
C PRO A 121 35.04 9.40 10.91
N ARG A 122 34.53 8.17 11.06
CA ARG A 122 34.02 7.32 9.96
C ARG A 122 32.50 7.07 9.99
N LYS A 123 31.76 7.56 10.99
CA LYS A 123 30.29 7.41 11.03
C LYS A 123 29.63 8.65 10.39
N PRO A 124 28.79 8.50 9.35
CA PRO A 124 27.94 9.59 8.88
C PRO A 124 27.00 10.02 10.02
N SER A 125 26.93 11.31 10.32
CA SER A 125 25.97 11.87 11.28
C SER A 125 24.54 11.56 10.81
N LEU A 126 23.74 10.91 11.66
CA LEU A 126 22.36 10.54 11.33
C LEU A 126 21.53 11.81 11.07
N VAL A 127 21.05 11.98 9.83
CA VAL A 127 20.21 13.13 9.44
C VAL A 127 18.77 12.88 9.91
N LEU A 128 18.23 13.81 10.70
CA LEU A 128 16.83 13.78 11.15
C LEU A 128 15.94 14.67 10.26
N TYR A 129 14.70 14.22 10.10
CA TYR A 129 13.69 14.88 9.26
C TYR A 129 12.52 15.35 10.11
N TYR A 130 12.12 16.61 9.93
CA TYR A 130 11.05 17.22 10.72
C TYR A 130 10.42 18.37 9.95
N ASP A 131 9.09 18.40 9.90
CA ASP A 131 8.31 19.52 9.37
C ASP A 131 7.62 20.21 10.56
N SER A 132 7.92 21.49 10.78
CA SER A 132 7.43 22.29 11.93
C SER A 132 5.91 22.37 12.02
N ASP A 133 5.23 22.18 10.89
CA ASP A 133 3.81 22.47 10.71
C ASP A 133 2.93 21.26 11.05
N VAL A 134 3.53 20.07 11.16
CA VAL A 134 2.81 18.79 11.30
C VAL A 134 2.77 18.32 12.76
N GLY A 135 3.73 18.73 13.59
CA GLY A 135 3.88 18.28 14.97
C GLY A 135 4.25 16.79 15.06
N GLY A 136 5.29 16.44 15.82
CA GLY A 136 5.73 15.05 15.98
C GLY A 136 7.17 14.89 16.45
N GLU A 137 7.61 13.66 16.66
CA GLU A 137 9.03 13.37 16.89
C GLU A 137 9.82 13.42 15.56
N PRO A 138 11.10 13.82 15.58
CA PRO A 138 11.94 13.78 14.39
C PRO A 138 12.03 12.37 13.79
N LEU A 139 11.83 12.27 12.48
CA LEU A 139 11.87 11.01 11.73
C LEU A 139 13.30 10.70 11.26
N ASN A 140 13.64 9.41 11.20
CA ASN A 140 14.87 8.97 10.54
C ASN A 140 14.63 8.73 9.03
N PHE A 141 15.70 8.45 8.27
CA PHE A 141 15.57 8.22 6.82
C PHE A 141 14.68 7.02 6.48
N ARG A 142 14.72 5.92 7.26
CA ARG A 142 13.89 4.73 7.01
C ARG A 142 12.41 5.07 7.14
N ASP A 143 12.02 5.87 8.12
CA ASP A 143 10.62 6.29 8.31
C ASP A 143 10.14 7.10 7.11
N VAL A 144 10.94 8.10 6.68
CA VAL A 144 10.65 8.94 5.52
C VAL A 144 10.61 8.12 4.23
N PHE A 145 11.51 7.15 4.09
CA PHE A 145 11.56 6.24 2.95
C PHE A 145 10.31 5.35 2.88
N LEU A 146 9.90 4.76 4.00
CA LEU A 146 8.69 3.92 4.07
C LEU A 146 7.39 4.73 3.87
N GLN A 147 7.37 6.00 4.26
CA GLN A 147 6.23 6.90 3.99
C GLN A 147 6.14 7.30 2.51
N SER A 148 7.27 7.38 1.80
CA SER A 148 7.31 7.70 0.38
C SER A 148 6.82 6.55 -0.51
N GLN A 149 6.56 6.87 -1.79
CA GLN A 149 6.34 5.87 -2.86
C GLN A 149 7.63 5.43 -3.58
N ALA A 150 8.80 5.63 -2.97
CA ALA A 150 10.08 5.35 -3.63
C ALA A 150 10.34 3.86 -3.87
N LEU A 151 9.90 2.99 -2.95
CA LEU A 151 10.02 1.55 -3.08
C LEU A 151 9.17 1.03 -4.25
N GLU A 152 7.94 1.53 -4.34
CA GLU A 152 7.02 1.27 -5.42
C GLU A 152 7.59 1.80 -6.74
N GLY A 153 8.08 3.04 -6.76
CA GLY A 153 8.68 3.67 -7.94
C GLY A 153 9.87 2.88 -8.50
N ILE A 154 10.77 2.40 -7.64
CA ILE A 154 11.88 1.52 -8.07
C ILE A 154 11.32 0.25 -8.67
N THR A 155 10.33 -0.36 -8.03
CA THR A 155 9.73 -1.61 -8.49
C THR A 155 9.10 -1.45 -9.88
N LEU A 156 8.36 -0.36 -10.10
CA LEU A 156 7.83 -0.01 -11.43
C LEU A 156 8.95 0.21 -12.45
N SER A 157 10.04 0.88 -12.05
CA SER A 157 11.19 1.06 -12.94
C SER A 157 11.81 -0.26 -13.39
N MET A 158 11.77 -1.30 -12.55
CA MET A 158 12.29 -2.63 -12.83
C MET A 158 11.35 -3.44 -13.73
N ILE A 159 10.04 -3.23 -13.62
CA ILE A 159 9.06 -3.79 -14.55
C ILE A 159 9.21 -3.16 -15.94
N ILE A 160 9.43 -1.83 -15.98
CA ILE A 160 9.64 -1.09 -17.24
C ILE A 160 10.98 -1.50 -17.90
N GLN A 161 12.04 -1.65 -17.10
CA GLN A 161 13.35 -2.10 -17.55
C GLN A 161 13.90 -3.15 -16.59
N ALA A 162 13.95 -4.39 -17.07
CA ALA A 162 14.33 -5.57 -16.30
C ALA A 162 15.61 -5.36 -15.48
N PRO A 163 15.64 -5.81 -14.21
CA PRO A 163 16.79 -5.67 -13.34
C PRO A 163 17.95 -6.56 -13.80
N ASN A 164 19.18 -6.07 -13.72
CA ASN A 164 20.38 -6.91 -13.87
C ASN A 164 20.70 -7.66 -12.57
N GLU A 165 21.69 -8.56 -12.61
CA GLU A 165 22.05 -9.44 -11.47
C GLU A 165 22.48 -8.67 -10.21
N GLU A 166 23.14 -7.52 -10.39
CA GLU A 166 23.55 -6.64 -9.30
C GLU A 166 22.33 -5.92 -8.69
N GLU A 167 21.42 -5.43 -9.53
CA GLU A 167 20.15 -4.82 -9.11
C GLU A 167 19.27 -5.81 -8.36
N VAL A 168 19.20 -7.07 -8.81
CA VAL A 168 18.48 -8.16 -8.13
C VAL A 168 19.02 -8.36 -6.72
N SER A 169 20.34 -8.41 -6.55
CA SER A 169 20.99 -8.59 -5.24
C SER A 169 20.66 -7.43 -4.30
N LEU A 170 20.77 -6.19 -4.78
CA LEU A 170 20.47 -4.99 -4.00
C LEU A 170 18.97 -4.87 -3.67
N LEU A 171 18.11 -5.33 -4.57
CA LEU A 171 16.66 -5.32 -4.38
C LEU A 171 16.25 -6.29 -3.27
N LEU A 172 16.86 -7.47 -3.21
CA LEU A 172 16.65 -8.42 -2.12
C LEU A 172 17.06 -7.84 -0.77
N GLU A 173 18.20 -7.16 -0.70
CA GLU A 173 18.62 -6.45 0.51
C GLU A 173 17.62 -5.36 0.89
N MET A 174 17.20 -4.53 -0.06
CA MET A 174 16.22 -3.47 0.17
C MET A 174 14.85 -4.02 0.61
N PHE A 175 14.39 -5.11 0.00
CA PHE A 175 13.14 -5.77 0.38
C PHE A 175 13.21 -6.38 1.78
N GLY A 176 14.35 -6.94 2.16
CA GLY A 176 14.60 -7.36 3.55
C GLY A 176 14.44 -6.25 4.59
N LEU A 177 14.71 -5.00 4.20
CA LEU A 177 14.65 -3.82 5.07
C LEU A 177 13.27 -3.15 5.11
N CYS A 178 12.49 -3.33 4.04
CA CYS A 178 11.30 -2.51 3.75
C CYS A 178 10.01 -3.30 3.54
N LEU A 179 10.06 -4.59 3.22
CA LEU A 179 8.88 -5.44 3.01
C LEU A 179 8.67 -6.41 4.17
N THR A 180 7.42 -6.69 4.45
CA THR A 180 7.02 -7.74 5.38
C THR A 180 7.33 -9.14 4.82
N GLY A 181 7.45 -10.14 5.70
CA GLY A 181 7.80 -11.51 5.32
C GLY A 181 9.28 -11.85 5.44
N GLY A 182 9.60 -13.12 5.15
CA GLY A 182 10.96 -13.66 5.20
C GLY A 182 11.71 -13.57 3.86
N LYS A 183 12.96 -14.04 3.86
CA LYS A 183 13.81 -14.02 2.67
C LYS A 183 13.19 -14.77 1.49
N GLU A 184 12.48 -15.86 1.77
CA GLU A 184 11.77 -16.67 0.77
C GLU A 184 10.68 -15.84 0.07
N VAL A 185 9.95 -15.02 0.84
CA VAL A 185 8.92 -14.10 0.32
C VAL A 185 9.57 -13.04 -0.57
N HIS A 186 10.68 -12.44 -0.12
CA HIS A 186 11.40 -11.44 -0.91
C HIS A 186 11.95 -12.01 -2.22
N ASN A 187 12.48 -13.24 -2.19
CA ASN A 187 12.93 -13.95 -3.39
C ASN A 187 11.79 -14.21 -4.38
N ALA A 188 10.63 -14.64 -3.87
CA ALA A 188 9.45 -14.87 -4.70
C ALA A 188 9.00 -13.57 -5.38
N ILE A 189 8.92 -12.47 -4.63
CA ILE A 189 8.54 -11.15 -5.17
C ILE A 189 9.53 -10.71 -6.26
N VAL A 190 10.84 -10.81 -6.02
CA VAL A 190 11.84 -10.43 -7.03
C VAL A 190 11.73 -11.29 -8.28
N SER A 191 11.49 -12.60 -8.13
CA SER A 191 11.27 -13.51 -9.26
C SER A 191 10.03 -13.10 -10.06
N SER A 192 8.91 -12.81 -9.39
CA SER A 192 7.70 -12.33 -10.07
C SER A 192 7.92 -10.97 -10.74
N LEU A 193 8.74 -10.08 -10.18
CA LEU A 193 9.09 -8.82 -10.84
C LEU A 193 9.88 -9.03 -12.14
N GLN A 194 10.75 -10.05 -12.19
CA GLN A 194 11.45 -10.42 -13.43
C GLN A 194 10.49 -11.02 -14.46
N ASP A 195 9.53 -11.83 -14.03
CA ASP A 195 8.47 -12.37 -14.90
C ASP A 195 7.60 -11.24 -15.47
N LEU A 196 7.19 -10.29 -14.62
CA LEU A 196 6.45 -9.10 -15.04
C LEU A 196 7.26 -8.27 -16.02
N ALA A 197 8.55 -8.01 -15.76
CA ALA A 197 9.41 -7.26 -16.66
C ALA A 197 9.55 -7.94 -18.03
N THR A 198 9.71 -9.27 -18.02
CA THR A 198 9.79 -10.08 -19.24
C THR A 198 8.50 -9.96 -20.05
N ALA A 199 7.34 -10.17 -19.42
CA ALA A 199 6.05 -10.04 -20.08
C ALA A 199 5.82 -8.61 -20.59
N PHE A 200 6.08 -7.60 -19.76
CA PHE A 200 5.88 -6.18 -20.10
C PHE A 200 6.75 -5.71 -21.26
N SER A 201 7.96 -6.25 -21.41
CA SER A 201 8.86 -5.90 -22.51
C SER A 201 8.28 -6.28 -23.88
N SER A 202 7.47 -7.33 -23.95
CA SER A 202 6.81 -7.77 -25.19
C SER A 202 5.54 -6.99 -25.53
N TYR A 203 5.02 -6.20 -24.59
CA TYR A 203 3.68 -5.60 -24.67
C TYR A 203 3.64 -4.21 -25.33
N GLU A 204 4.01 -4.08 -26.59
CA GLU A 204 4.08 -2.76 -27.25
C GLU A 204 2.71 -2.22 -27.71
N ASP A 205 1.85 -3.10 -28.25
CA ASP A 205 0.55 -2.72 -28.82
C ASP A 205 -0.58 -2.82 -27.78
N GLU A 206 -1.02 -1.69 -27.22
CA GLU A 206 -2.15 -1.66 -26.28
C GLU A 206 -3.50 -1.92 -26.98
N VAL A 207 -4.17 -3.04 -26.69
CA VAL A 207 -5.49 -3.38 -27.27
C VAL A 207 -6.63 -2.97 -26.33
N LEU A 208 -6.70 -3.54 -25.12
CA LEU A 208 -7.77 -3.28 -24.15
C LEU A 208 -7.29 -2.62 -22.86
N VAL A 209 -6.14 -3.04 -22.33
CA VAL A 209 -5.57 -2.56 -21.07
C VAL A 209 -4.40 -1.62 -21.32
N LYS A 210 -4.36 -0.49 -20.63
CA LYS A 210 -3.20 0.41 -20.72
C LYS A 210 -2.04 -0.12 -19.88
N ARG A 211 -0.82 0.02 -20.38
CA ARG A 211 0.43 -0.30 -19.65
C ARG A 211 0.48 0.40 -18.29
N GLU A 212 0.03 1.66 -18.24
CA GLU A 212 -0.07 2.44 -17.00
C GLU A 212 -0.99 1.79 -15.96
N GLU A 213 -2.12 1.24 -16.39
CA GLU A 213 -3.08 0.61 -15.47
C GLU A 213 -2.48 -0.65 -14.84
N LEU A 214 -1.76 -1.45 -15.63
CA LEU A 214 -1.01 -2.61 -15.13
C LEU A 214 0.05 -2.20 -14.10
N LEU A 215 0.80 -1.11 -14.37
CA LEU A 215 1.78 -0.59 -13.42
C LEU A 215 1.12 -0.13 -12.11
N GLN A 216 -0.06 0.48 -12.16
CA GLN A 216 -0.80 0.88 -10.96
C GLN A 216 -1.26 -0.33 -10.13
N PHE A 217 -1.62 -1.43 -10.76
CA PHE A 217 -1.94 -2.66 -10.04
C PHE A 217 -0.71 -3.24 -9.36
N ALA A 218 0.44 -3.24 -10.04
CA ALA A 218 1.69 -3.69 -9.45
C ALA A 218 2.12 -2.80 -8.28
N GLN A 219 1.97 -1.48 -8.42
CA GLN A 219 2.22 -0.51 -7.36
C GLN A 219 1.41 -0.82 -6.10
N GLY A 220 0.09 -0.98 -6.21
CA GLY A 220 -0.78 -1.27 -5.07
C GLY A 220 -0.41 -2.58 -4.35
N ALA A 221 -0.01 -3.60 -5.12
CA ALA A 221 0.44 -4.87 -4.56
C ALA A 221 1.75 -4.75 -3.75
N ILE A 222 2.70 -3.93 -4.21
CA ILE A 222 3.94 -3.66 -3.46
C ILE A 222 3.67 -2.81 -2.22
N THR A 223 2.81 -1.80 -2.31
CA THR A 223 2.41 -0.97 -1.16
C THR A 223 1.85 -1.82 -0.03
N GLY A 224 1.02 -2.82 -0.34
CA GLY A 224 0.42 -3.69 0.68
C GLY A 224 1.42 -4.61 1.38
N LEU A 225 2.58 -4.89 0.78
CA LEU A 225 3.67 -5.64 1.40
C LEU A 225 4.65 -4.76 2.20
N LYS A 226 4.67 -3.44 1.92
CA LYS A 226 5.56 -2.48 2.57
C LYS A 226 5.32 -2.43 4.07
N ILE A 227 6.40 -2.41 4.85
CA ILE A 227 6.34 -2.26 6.31
C ILE A 227 5.75 -0.90 6.65
N ASN A 228 4.86 -0.86 7.65
CA ASN A 228 4.31 0.39 8.13
C ASN A 228 5.39 1.21 8.86
N SER A 229 5.61 2.45 8.40
CA SER A 229 6.59 3.37 8.98
C SER A 229 6.40 3.62 10.48
N ASP A 230 5.16 3.56 10.96
CA ASP A 230 4.82 3.79 12.37
C ASP A 230 4.96 2.53 13.22
N ALA A 231 5.04 1.33 12.63
CA ALA A 231 4.95 0.07 13.37
C ALA A 231 6.07 -0.08 14.42
N ALA A 232 7.32 0.18 14.03
CA ALA A 232 8.46 0.07 14.93
C ALA A 232 8.37 1.08 16.11
N ARG A 233 7.86 2.28 15.85
CA ARG A 233 7.67 3.30 16.90
C ARG A 233 6.54 2.93 17.85
N ILE A 234 5.42 2.44 17.32
CA ILE A 234 4.32 1.94 18.13
C ILE A 234 4.80 0.78 19.01
N ASP A 235 5.61 -0.13 18.48
CA ASP A 235 6.15 -1.27 19.24
C ASP A 235 7.12 -0.85 20.33
N ALA A 236 8.01 0.11 20.05
CA ALA A 236 8.92 0.67 21.05
C ALA A 236 8.16 1.39 22.18
N GLU A 237 7.17 2.23 21.84
CA GLU A 237 6.35 2.93 22.83
C GLU A 237 5.49 1.94 23.65
N ALA A 238 4.91 0.93 23.00
CA ALA A 238 4.16 -0.11 23.69
C ALA A 238 5.05 -0.92 24.65
N PHE A 239 6.27 -1.26 24.24
CA PHE A 239 7.24 -1.95 25.08
C PHE A 239 7.66 -1.12 26.30
N SER A 240 7.92 0.18 26.12
CA SER A 240 8.31 1.06 27.23
C SER A 240 7.19 1.26 28.24
N LEU A 241 5.95 1.39 27.78
CA LEU A 241 4.78 1.45 28.64
C LEU A 241 4.58 0.15 29.41
N LYS A 242 4.73 -1.01 28.76
CA LYS A 242 4.72 -2.32 29.44
C LYS A 242 5.80 -2.40 30.52
N LYS A 243 7.02 -1.93 30.23
CA LYS A 243 8.12 -1.90 31.21
C LYS A 243 7.82 -1.00 32.40
N LYS A 244 7.36 0.24 32.16
CA LYS A 244 6.94 1.18 33.23
C LYS A 244 5.85 0.57 34.11
N LEU A 245 4.91 -0.16 33.51
CA LEU A 245 3.85 -0.84 34.24
C LEU A 245 4.39 -1.95 35.17
N THR A 246 5.36 -2.74 34.68
CA THR A 246 6.04 -3.74 35.52
C THR A 246 6.86 -3.10 36.65
N GLU A 247 7.57 -2.01 36.38
CA GLU A 247 8.38 -1.30 37.39
C GLU A 247 7.50 -0.77 38.53
N ILE A 248 6.38 -0.11 38.19
CA ILE A 248 5.41 0.39 39.18
C ILE A 248 4.84 -0.75 40.02
N THR A 249 4.53 -1.89 39.38
CA THR A 249 3.95 -3.06 40.07
C THR A 249 4.97 -3.75 41.00
N THR A 250 6.23 -3.82 40.60
CA THR A 250 7.31 -4.41 41.44
C THR A 250 7.78 -3.50 42.57
N SER A 251 7.64 -2.18 42.42
CA SER A 251 7.95 -1.22 43.48
C SER A 251 6.92 -1.24 44.61
N GLN A 252 5.73 -1.79 44.37
CA GLN A 252 4.73 -2.09 45.41
C GLN A 252 5.07 -3.44 46.07
N GLY A 253 6.04 -3.44 46.98
CA GLY A 253 6.27 -4.58 47.89
C GLY A 253 5.05 -4.84 48.79
N PRO A 254 4.97 -6.01 49.47
CA PRO A 254 3.87 -6.29 50.39
C PRO A 254 3.85 -5.22 51.48
N VAL A 255 2.72 -4.53 51.63
CA VAL A 255 2.50 -3.51 52.65
C VAL A 255 2.77 -4.15 54.00
N SER A 256 3.93 -3.88 54.60
CA SER A 256 4.23 -4.27 55.97
C SER A 256 3.38 -3.40 56.89
N ASN A 257 2.56 -4.04 57.73
CA ASN A 257 1.82 -3.40 58.81
C ASN A 257 2.81 -2.65 59.72
N VAL A 258 2.93 -1.34 59.52
CA VAL A 258 3.61 -0.43 60.44
C VAL A 258 2.56 0.59 60.86
N ASP A 259 2.30 0.66 62.17
CA ASP A 259 1.43 1.69 62.76
C ASP A 259 2.07 3.06 62.54
N TYR A 260 1.47 3.85 61.65
CA TYR A 260 1.88 5.23 61.40
C TYR A 260 0.94 6.20 62.12
N LYS A 261 1.38 7.44 62.37
CA LYS A 261 0.47 8.51 62.82
C LYS A 261 -0.49 8.88 61.69
N ALA A 262 -1.72 9.32 62.01
CA ALA A 262 -2.79 9.65 61.03
C ALA A 262 -2.38 10.58 59.87
N ALA A 263 -1.39 11.47 60.08
CA ALA A 263 -0.84 12.33 59.03
C ALA A 263 0.07 11.60 58.03
N GLU A 264 0.86 10.61 58.48
CA GLU A 264 1.75 9.79 57.64
C GLU A 264 0.94 8.79 56.80
N GLU A 265 -0.13 8.22 57.36
CA GLU A 265 -1.08 7.35 56.63
C GLU A 265 -1.77 8.09 55.48
N THR A 266 -2.09 9.37 55.69
CA THR A 266 -2.71 10.22 54.67
C THR A 266 -1.76 10.49 53.49
N ILE A 267 -0.47 10.71 53.76
CA ILE A 267 0.55 10.94 52.73
C ILE A 267 0.78 9.66 51.91
N ALA A 268 0.94 8.52 52.58
CA ALA A 268 1.14 7.22 51.92
C ALA A 268 -0.05 6.85 51.01
N MET A 269 -1.27 7.13 51.45
CA MET A 269 -2.49 6.88 50.68
C MET A 269 -2.61 7.81 49.45
N LEU A 270 -2.28 9.10 49.59
CA LEU A 270 -2.24 10.03 48.45
C LEU A 270 -1.19 9.63 47.40
N GLU A 271 -0.06 9.08 47.83
CA GLU A 271 0.93 8.50 46.93
C GLU A 271 0.41 7.25 46.23
N ALA A 272 -0.29 6.36 46.94
CA ALA A 272 -0.95 5.20 46.35
C ALA A 272 -1.99 5.58 45.28
N PHE A 273 -2.79 6.63 45.51
CA PHE A 273 -3.73 7.15 44.51
C PHE A 273 -3.04 7.71 43.26
N LYS A 274 -1.94 8.45 43.43
CA LYS A 274 -1.15 8.95 42.30
C LYS A 274 -0.58 7.80 41.46
N ILE A 275 -0.11 6.75 42.13
CA ILE A 275 0.39 5.54 41.48
C ILE A 275 -0.74 4.85 40.68
N ALA A 276 -1.91 4.66 41.30
CA ALA A 276 -3.07 4.06 40.64
C ALA A 276 -3.51 4.84 39.39
N LEU A 277 -3.59 6.18 39.48
CA LEU A 277 -3.90 7.04 38.34
C LEU A 277 -2.84 6.93 37.23
N ALA A 278 -1.56 6.84 37.59
CA ALA A 278 -0.48 6.65 36.62
C ALA A 278 -0.61 5.29 35.90
N GLN A 279 -0.90 4.21 36.63
CA GLN A 279 -1.13 2.88 36.04
C GLN A 279 -2.31 2.89 35.07
N ILE A 280 -3.46 3.47 35.44
CA ILE A 280 -4.64 3.56 34.58
C ILE A 280 -4.32 4.35 33.30
N ARG A 281 -3.63 5.49 33.41
CA ARG A 281 -3.22 6.30 32.25
C ARG A 281 -2.27 5.54 31.32
N ILE A 282 -1.32 4.79 31.88
CA ILE A 282 -0.40 3.95 31.10
C ILE A 282 -1.18 2.85 30.36
N CYS A 283 -2.13 2.18 31.02
CA CYS A 283 -2.97 1.15 30.40
C CYS A 283 -3.81 1.75 29.25
N SER A 284 -4.44 2.91 29.50
CA SER A 284 -5.23 3.64 28.51
C SER A 284 -4.43 3.96 27.25
N ARG A 285 -3.18 4.42 27.43
CA ARG A 285 -2.27 4.76 26.32
C ARG A 285 -1.83 3.51 25.58
N LEU A 286 -1.50 2.44 26.30
CA LEU A 286 -1.06 1.16 25.72
C LEU A 286 -2.15 0.53 24.86
N GLU A 287 -3.41 0.53 25.33
CA GLU A 287 -4.56 0.06 24.56
C GLU A 287 -4.76 0.89 23.28
N ALA A 288 -4.71 2.22 23.39
CA ALA A 288 -4.84 3.09 22.22
C ALA A 288 -3.74 2.83 21.16
N LEU A 289 -2.52 2.53 21.58
CA LEU A 289 -1.42 2.17 20.68
C LEU A 289 -1.62 0.81 20.01
N LEU A 290 -2.07 -0.20 20.76
CA LEU A 290 -2.37 -1.54 20.22
C LEU A 290 -3.53 -1.48 19.22
N LEU A 291 -4.59 -0.71 19.52
CA LEU A 291 -5.69 -0.47 18.59
C LEU A 291 -5.25 0.31 17.35
N LYS A 292 -4.37 1.31 17.51
CA LYS A 292 -3.74 1.99 16.36
C LYS A 292 -2.97 0.99 15.50
N LYS A 293 -2.17 0.10 16.09
CA LYS A 293 -1.41 -0.93 15.38
C LYS A 293 -2.32 -1.89 14.60
N LYS A 294 -3.44 -2.31 15.20
CA LYS A 294 -4.43 -3.18 14.57
C LYS A 294 -5.01 -2.57 13.28
N ASN A 295 -5.28 -1.27 13.29
CA ASN A 295 -5.91 -0.58 12.16
C ASN A 295 -4.91 -0.07 11.11
N SER A 296 -3.61 -0.35 11.26
CA SER A 296 -2.53 0.25 10.47
C SER A 296 -2.15 -0.57 9.21
N SER A 297 -3.13 -1.07 8.45
CA SER A 297 -2.90 -1.84 7.22
C SER A 297 -2.48 -0.96 6.04
N ASN A 298 -1.41 -1.33 5.34
CA ASN A 298 -0.92 -0.59 4.15
C ASN A 298 -1.50 -1.08 2.82
N GLY A 299 -2.26 -2.18 2.85
CA GLY A 299 -2.80 -2.85 1.67
C GLY A 299 -4.21 -2.42 1.29
N GLU A 300 -4.62 -2.84 0.10
CA GLU A 300 -5.97 -2.61 -0.40
C GLU A 300 -6.99 -3.49 0.34
N SER A 301 -8.25 -3.06 0.35
CA SER A 301 -9.31 -3.90 0.91
C SER A 301 -9.53 -5.15 0.04
N PRO A 302 -10.02 -6.26 0.62
CA PRO A 302 -10.33 -7.46 -0.14
C PRO A 302 -11.26 -7.23 -1.32
N GLU A 303 -12.20 -6.30 -1.19
CA GLU A 303 -13.15 -5.93 -2.23
C GLU A 303 -12.46 -5.24 -3.41
N ILE A 304 -11.53 -4.31 -3.14
CA ILE A 304 -10.77 -3.61 -4.18
C ILE A 304 -9.87 -4.60 -4.93
N HIS A 305 -9.20 -5.50 -4.20
CA HIS A 305 -8.38 -6.55 -4.81
C HIS A 305 -9.22 -7.45 -5.72
N ALA A 306 -10.35 -7.96 -5.24
CA ALA A 306 -11.25 -8.81 -6.02
C ALA A 306 -11.74 -8.10 -7.29
N GLN A 307 -12.14 -6.83 -7.20
CA GLN A 307 -12.57 -6.04 -8.36
C GLN A 307 -11.48 -5.92 -9.43
N LYS A 308 -10.21 -5.74 -9.04
CA LYS A 308 -9.08 -5.65 -9.98
C LYS A 308 -8.82 -6.99 -10.67
N VAL A 309 -8.78 -8.07 -9.90
CA VAL A 309 -8.56 -9.42 -10.44
C VAL A 309 -9.70 -9.82 -11.39
N ASP A 310 -10.95 -9.57 -11.01
CA ASP A 310 -12.11 -9.86 -11.85
C ASP A 310 -12.08 -9.03 -13.15
N LYS A 311 -11.70 -7.75 -13.07
CA LYS A 311 -11.51 -6.91 -14.25
C LYS A 311 -10.49 -7.54 -15.21
N LEU A 312 -9.32 -7.95 -14.71
CA LEU A 312 -8.29 -8.59 -15.55
C LEU A 312 -8.76 -9.93 -16.13
N LYS A 313 -9.50 -10.73 -15.37
CA LYS A 313 -10.09 -12.00 -15.84
C LYS A 313 -11.07 -11.78 -17.00
N VAL A 314 -11.98 -10.82 -16.86
CA VAL A 314 -12.94 -10.45 -17.92
C VAL A 314 -12.22 -9.93 -19.17
N LEU A 315 -11.13 -9.16 -19.00
CA LEU A 315 -10.35 -8.66 -20.13
C LEU A 315 -9.59 -9.78 -20.84
N THR A 316 -9.04 -10.74 -20.08
CA THR A 316 -8.41 -11.95 -20.65
C THR A 316 -9.40 -12.74 -21.50
N GLU A 317 -10.62 -12.97 -20.99
CA GLU A 317 -11.68 -13.64 -21.74
C GLU A 317 -12.10 -12.85 -22.99
N SER A 318 -12.17 -11.52 -22.88
CA SER A 318 -12.50 -10.64 -24.01
C SER A 318 -11.44 -10.69 -25.11
N LEU A 319 -10.15 -10.72 -24.76
CA LEU A 319 -9.05 -10.88 -25.70
C LEU A 319 -9.08 -12.25 -26.39
N ALA A 320 -9.33 -13.32 -25.63
CA ALA A 320 -9.46 -14.67 -26.18
C ALA A 320 -10.62 -14.76 -27.19
N ASN A 321 -11.78 -14.18 -26.85
CA ASN A 321 -12.93 -14.10 -27.75
C ASN A 321 -12.64 -13.27 -29.01
N SER A 322 -11.92 -12.15 -28.86
CA SER A 322 -11.50 -11.31 -29.98
C SER A 322 -10.54 -12.06 -30.91
N ALA A 323 -9.53 -12.73 -30.35
CA ALA A 323 -8.56 -13.54 -31.09
C ALA A 323 -9.26 -14.68 -31.85
N ALA A 324 -10.12 -15.45 -31.18
CA ALA A 324 -10.88 -16.54 -31.82
C ALA A 324 -11.76 -16.02 -32.98
N LYS A 325 -12.36 -14.84 -32.82
CA LYS A 325 -13.16 -14.20 -33.89
C LYS A 325 -12.30 -13.77 -35.07
N ALA A 326 -11.10 -13.24 -34.82
CA ALA A 326 -10.15 -12.85 -35.86
C ALA A 326 -9.57 -14.10 -36.58
N GLU A 327 -9.24 -15.15 -35.85
CA GLU A 327 -8.81 -16.45 -36.39
C GLU A 327 -9.86 -17.07 -37.31
N LYS A 328 -11.14 -17.03 -36.89
CA LYS A 328 -12.25 -17.48 -37.75
C LYS A 328 -12.28 -16.70 -39.07
N ARG A 329 -12.12 -15.37 -39.03
CA ARG A 329 -12.08 -14.54 -40.24
C ARG A 329 -10.87 -14.83 -41.13
N ILE A 330 -9.72 -15.17 -40.53
CA ILE A 330 -8.54 -15.61 -41.29
C ILE A 330 -8.86 -16.91 -42.05
N LEU A 331 -9.50 -17.88 -41.39
CA LEU A 331 -9.91 -19.13 -42.04
C LEU A 331 -10.90 -18.87 -43.19
N ASP A 332 -11.91 -18.03 -42.94
CA ASP A 332 -12.90 -17.66 -43.96
C ASP A 332 -12.23 -16.96 -45.17
N ASN A 333 -11.30 -16.04 -44.92
CA ASN A 333 -10.55 -15.35 -45.99
C ASN A 333 -9.63 -16.31 -46.76
N ARG A 334 -9.00 -17.28 -46.09
CA ARG A 334 -8.17 -18.31 -46.73
C ARG A 334 -9.00 -19.17 -47.66
N LEU A 335 -10.19 -19.57 -47.24
CA LEU A 335 -11.14 -20.32 -48.07
C LEU A 335 -11.53 -19.52 -49.32
N GLN A 336 -11.92 -18.26 -49.16
CA GLN A 336 -12.28 -17.38 -50.29
C GLN A 336 -11.10 -17.19 -51.26
N LYS A 337 -9.88 -17.07 -50.75
CA LYS A 337 -8.68 -16.95 -51.58
C LYS A 337 -8.41 -18.24 -52.35
N GLU A 338 -8.57 -19.40 -51.73
CA GLU A 338 -8.44 -20.70 -52.39
C GLU A 338 -9.47 -20.86 -53.51
N GLU A 339 -10.72 -20.45 -53.28
CA GLU A 339 -11.77 -20.43 -54.30
C GLU A 339 -11.40 -19.50 -55.46
N ALA A 340 -10.95 -18.27 -55.19
CA ALA A 340 -10.52 -17.31 -56.20
C ALA A 340 -9.36 -17.85 -57.06
N LEU A 341 -8.39 -18.52 -56.43
CA LEU A 341 -7.28 -19.17 -57.12
C LEU A 341 -7.76 -20.34 -58.00
N LYS A 342 -8.69 -21.15 -57.50
CA LYS A 342 -9.28 -22.25 -58.28
C LYS A 342 -10.00 -21.72 -59.51
N VAL A 343 -10.80 -20.65 -59.37
CA VAL A 343 -11.47 -20.01 -60.50
C VAL A 343 -10.43 -19.51 -61.52
N ARG A 344 -9.32 -18.90 -61.07
CA ARG A 344 -8.22 -18.47 -61.96
C ARG A 344 -7.72 -19.61 -62.84
N VAL A 345 -7.35 -20.72 -62.21
CA VAL A 345 -6.77 -21.88 -62.91
C VAL A 345 -7.78 -22.47 -63.90
N THR A 346 -9.05 -22.57 -63.51
CA THR A 346 -10.09 -23.07 -64.43
C THR A 346 -10.31 -22.15 -65.63
N LYS A 347 -10.36 -20.83 -65.41
CA LYS A 347 -10.59 -19.85 -66.48
C LYS A 347 -9.40 -19.73 -67.43
N ASP A 348 -8.18 -19.77 -66.91
CA ASP A 348 -6.97 -19.81 -67.71
C ASP A 348 -6.91 -21.08 -68.58
N GLY A 349 -7.25 -22.25 -68.02
CA GLY A 349 -7.35 -23.50 -68.77
C GLY A 349 -8.42 -23.48 -69.88
N GLU A 350 -9.62 -22.95 -69.58
CA GLU A 350 -10.69 -22.76 -70.57
C GLU A 350 -10.27 -21.82 -71.70
N ALA A 351 -9.67 -20.67 -71.36
CA ALA A 351 -9.23 -19.67 -72.33
C ALA A 351 -8.05 -20.18 -73.18
N SER A 352 -7.06 -20.83 -72.58
CA SER A 352 -5.92 -21.42 -73.29
C SER A 352 -6.37 -22.50 -74.29
N LYS A 353 -7.38 -23.29 -73.94
CA LYS A 353 -7.97 -24.26 -74.85
C LYS A 353 -8.63 -23.57 -76.06
N LYS A 354 -9.47 -22.57 -75.82
CA LYS A 354 -10.11 -21.78 -76.90
C LYS A 354 -9.08 -21.09 -77.79
N GLU A 355 -8.02 -20.54 -77.20
CA GLU A 355 -6.93 -19.91 -77.94
C GLU A 355 -6.23 -20.92 -78.86
N LYS A 356 -5.90 -22.12 -78.37
CA LYS A 356 -5.28 -23.18 -79.18
C LYS A 356 -6.19 -23.67 -80.30
N GLU A 357 -7.48 -23.84 -80.03
CA GLU A 357 -8.48 -24.21 -81.05
C GLU A 357 -8.54 -23.18 -82.17
N LEU A 358 -8.61 -21.89 -81.82
CA LEU A 358 -8.61 -20.79 -82.80
C LEU A 358 -7.29 -20.69 -83.58
N VAL A 359 -6.14 -20.91 -82.92
CA VAL A 359 -4.82 -20.92 -83.58
C VAL A 359 -4.69 -22.09 -84.56
N ALA A 360 -5.18 -23.27 -84.19
CA ALA A 360 -5.19 -24.44 -85.07
C ALA A 360 -6.13 -24.23 -86.26
N GLU A 361 -7.33 -23.70 -86.03
CA GLU A 361 -8.28 -23.33 -87.08
C GLU A 361 -7.68 -22.29 -88.04
N ILE A 362 -7.03 -21.25 -87.51
CA ILE A 362 -6.30 -20.26 -88.32
C ILE A 362 -5.23 -20.94 -89.16
N SER A 363 -4.45 -21.87 -88.61
CA SER A 363 -3.36 -22.55 -89.32
C SER A 363 -3.88 -23.45 -90.46
N GLU A 364 -4.97 -24.19 -90.21
CA GLU A 364 -5.61 -25.04 -91.21
C GLU A 364 -6.26 -24.20 -92.33
N LEU A 365 -6.91 -23.09 -91.95
CA LEU A 365 -7.42 -22.09 -92.89
C LEU A 365 -6.30 -21.36 -93.64
N GLN A 366 -5.11 -21.19 -93.04
CA GLN A 366 -3.92 -20.61 -93.69
C GLN A 366 -3.40 -21.52 -94.81
N CYS A 367 -3.39 -22.83 -94.58
CA CYS A 367 -3.01 -23.83 -95.60
C CYS A 367 -4.01 -23.82 -96.77
N LYS A 368 -5.31 -23.68 -96.49
CA LYS A 368 -6.38 -23.53 -97.51
C LYS A 368 -6.42 -22.14 -98.17
N LYS A 369 -5.84 -21.12 -97.53
CA LYS A 369 -5.77 -19.73 -98.01
C LYS A 369 -4.75 -19.56 -99.14
N GLU A 370 -3.64 -20.30 -99.12
CA GLU A 370 -2.67 -20.33 -100.23
C GLU A 370 -3.36 -20.76 -101.55
N ASP A 371 -4.41 -21.59 -101.47
CA ASP A 371 -5.22 -22.00 -102.62
C ASP A 371 -6.32 -20.98 -103.02
N LEU A 372 -6.78 -20.10 -102.11
CA LEU A 372 -7.92 -19.17 -102.26
C LEU A 372 -7.54 -17.68 -102.40
N GLU A 373 -6.25 -17.35 -102.44
CA GLU A 373 -5.71 -15.99 -102.72
C GLU A 373 -6.25 -15.34 -104.02
N ALA A 374 -6.98 -16.08 -104.85
CA ALA A 374 -7.75 -15.58 -105.98
C ALA A 374 -9.14 -14.98 -105.61
N GLU A 375 -9.82 -15.46 -104.55
CA GLU A 375 -11.15 -14.98 -104.05
C GLU A 375 -11.03 -13.88 -102.94
N LEU A 376 -9.78 -13.50 -102.67
CA LEU A 376 -9.23 -12.71 -101.56
C LEU A 376 -9.93 -11.40 -101.16
N LYS A 377 -10.56 -10.69 -102.10
CA LYS A 377 -11.15 -9.37 -101.83
C LYS A 377 -12.43 -9.43 -100.98
N LYS A 378 -13.16 -10.55 -101.01
CA LYS A 378 -14.45 -10.72 -100.30
C LYS A 378 -14.29 -11.31 -98.89
N VAL A 379 -13.18 -12.03 -98.65
CA VAL A 379 -12.84 -12.73 -97.39
C VAL A 379 -12.20 -11.82 -96.33
N SER A 380 -11.70 -10.64 -96.74
CA SER A 380 -11.11 -9.62 -95.85
C SER A 380 -12.00 -9.25 -94.65
N THR A 381 -13.32 -9.16 -94.84
CA THR A 381 -14.28 -8.85 -93.77
C THR A 381 -14.41 -9.98 -92.76
N THR A 382 -14.29 -11.24 -93.19
CA THR A 382 -14.43 -12.42 -92.33
C THR A 382 -13.16 -12.66 -91.50
N LEU A 383 -11.98 -12.40 -92.07
CA LEU A 383 -10.69 -12.45 -91.35
C LEU A 383 -10.64 -11.39 -90.24
N ALA A 384 -11.05 -10.15 -90.54
CA ALA A 384 -11.15 -9.10 -89.54
C ALA A 384 -12.10 -9.48 -88.39
N ALA A 385 -13.21 -10.16 -88.70
CA ALA A 385 -14.15 -10.65 -87.69
C ALA A 385 -13.58 -11.78 -86.81
N ALA A 386 -12.70 -12.65 -87.33
CA ALA A 386 -12.03 -13.69 -86.55
C ALA A 386 -10.91 -13.12 -85.67
N GLN A 387 -10.12 -12.18 -86.20
CA GLN A 387 -9.09 -11.47 -85.45
C GLN A 387 -9.68 -10.64 -84.30
N ALA A 388 -10.81 -9.95 -84.54
CA ALA A 388 -11.54 -9.23 -83.50
C ALA A 388 -12.04 -10.17 -82.38
N ARG A 389 -12.52 -11.37 -82.74
CA ARG A 389 -12.94 -12.38 -81.76
C ARG A 389 -11.77 -12.90 -80.91
N LEU A 390 -10.61 -13.18 -81.52
CA LEU A 390 -9.40 -13.57 -80.78
C LEU A 390 -8.95 -12.46 -79.83
N TRP A 391 -8.96 -11.21 -80.28
CA TRP A 391 -8.61 -10.05 -79.45
C TRP A 391 -9.55 -9.90 -78.26
N ASN A 392 -10.87 -10.00 -78.48
CA ASN A 392 -11.85 -9.91 -77.40
C ASN A 392 -11.65 -11.01 -76.35
N VAL A 393 -11.42 -12.26 -76.76
CA VAL A 393 -11.18 -13.36 -75.81
C VAL A 393 -9.89 -13.16 -75.00
N ARG A 394 -8.84 -12.59 -75.60
CA ARG A 394 -7.59 -12.27 -74.88
C ARG A 394 -7.77 -11.11 -73.90
N GLU A 395 -8.46 -10.05 -74.33
CA GLU A 395 -8.76 -8.92 -73.46
C GLU A 395 -9.65 -9.32 -72.27
N GLU A 396 -10.67 -10.15 -72.50
CA GLU A 396 -11.50 -10.69 -71.41
C GLU A 396 -10.70 -11.54 -70.42
N ARG A 397 -9.72 -12.32 -70.90
CA ARG A 397 -8.79 -13.07 -70.04
C ARG A 397 -7.96 -12.12 -69.20
N ASP A 398 -7.33 -11.14 -69.82
CA ASP A 398 -6.40 -10.24 -69.15
C ASP A 398 -7.12 -9.39 -68.08
N GLN A 399 -8.33 -8.91 -68.39
CA GLN A 399 -9.19 -8.21 -67.43
C GLN A 399 -9.63 -9.11 -66.27
N PHE A 400 -9.97 -10.37 -66.54
CA PHE A 400 -10.35 -11.32 -65.49
C PHE A 400 -9.15 -11.67 -64.59
N GLU A 401 -7.98 -11.88 -65.17
CA GLU A 401 -6.75 -12.17 -64.42
C GLU A 401 -6.37 -11.01 -63.50
N GLU A 402 -6.43 -9.78 -64.01
CA GLU A 402 -6.17 -8.58 -63.22
C GLU A 402 -7.16 -8.42 -62.06
N ALA A 403 -8.47 -8.53 -62.33
CA ALA A 403 -9.49 -8.45 -61.29
C ALA A 403 -9.33 -9.54 -60.22
N ASN A 404 -8.95 -10.75 -60.62
CA ASN A 404 -8.74 -11.85 -59.69
C ASN A 404 -7.46 -11.69 -58.86
N ASN A 405 -6.38 -11.17 -59.46
CA ASN A 405 -5.15 -10.84 -58.73
C ASN A 405 -5.40 -9.78 -57.65
N GLN A 406 -6.21 -8.76 -57.97
CA GLN A 406 -6.63 -7.74 -56.99
C GLN A 406 -7.41 -8.35 -55.80
N ILE A 407 -8.30 -9.32 -56.06
CA ILE A 407 -9.03 -10.05 -54.99
C ILE A 407 -8.05 -10.81 -54.08
N VAL A 408 -7.12 -11.56 -54.69
CA VAL A 408 -6.13 -12.36 -53.97
C VAL A 408 -5.23 -11.48 -53.11
N GLU A 409 -4.78 -10.34 -53.63
CA GLU A 409 -3.94 -9.38 -52.91
C GLU A 409 -4.70 -8.74 -51.74
N HIS A 410 -5.92 -8.25 -51.96
CA HIS A 410 -6.72 -7.65 -50.91
C HIS A 410 -7.08 -8.66 -49.79
N LEU A 411 -7.36 -9.93 -50.12
CA LEU A 411 -7.54 -10.98 -49.11
C LEU A 411 -6.26 -11.25 -48.33
N LYS A 412 -5.09 -11.17 -48.99
CA LYS A 412 -3.79 -11.34 -48.33
C LYS A 412 -3.50 -10.20 -47.34
N ILE A 413 -3.72 -8.95 -47.73
CA ILE A 413 -3.56 -7.79 -46.84
C ILE A 413 -4.45 -7.93 -45.59
N LYS A 414 -5.72 -8.29 -45.78
CA LYS A 414 -6.66 -8.52 -44.67
C LYS A 414 -6.23 -9.66 -43.75
N GLU A 415 -5.71 -10.74 -44.31
CA GLU A 415 -5.15 -11.85 -43.54
C GLU A 415 -3.97 -11.38 -42.66
N ASP A 416 -3.05 -10.60 -43.24
CA ASP A 416 -1.86 -10.13 -42.53
C ASP A 416 -2.23 -9.13 -41.41
N GLU A 417 -3.18 -8.22 -41.65
CA GLU A 417 -3.73 -7.32 -40.63
C GLU A 417 -4.41 -8.07 -39.47
N LEU A 418 -5.25 -9.06 -39.79
CA LEU A 418 -5.90 -9.89 -38.78
C LEU A 418 -4.88 -10.73 -38.02
N SER A 419 -3.87 -11.26 -38.69
CA SER A 419 -2.78 -12.02 -38.05
C SER A 419 -2.01 -11.15 -37.06
N LYS A 420 -1.71 -9.89 -37.42
CA LYS A 420 -1.09 -8.93 -36.50
C LYS A 420 -1.99 -8.66 -35.29
N SER A 421 -3.29 -8.45 -35.52
CA SER A 421 -4.26 -8.25 -34.43
C SER A 421 -4.36 -9.46 -33.48
N VAL A 422 -4.31 -10.69 -34.01
CA VAL A 422 -4.30 -11.92 -33.20
C VAL A 422 -3.03 -11.99 -32.35
N SER A 423 -1.85 -11.70 -32.92
CA SER A 423 -0.61 -11.69 -32.15
C SER A 423 -0.63 -10.67 -31.02
N SER A 424 -1.09 -9.44 -31.26
CA SER A 424 -1.18 -8.41 -30.21
C SER A 424 -2.16 -8.82 -29.10
N CYS A 425 -3.32 -9.40 -29.45
CA CYS A 425 -4.28 -9.89 -28.46
C CYS A 425 -3.71 -11.04 -27.59
N ARG A 426 -2.93 -11.95 -28.18
CA ARG A 426 -2.30 -13.06 -27.46
C ARG A 426 -1.23 -12.56 -26.49
N VAL A 427 -0.36 -11.66 -26.96
CA VAL A 427 0.66 -11.03 -26.11
C VAL A 427 0.02 -10.31 -24.92
N GLU A 428 -1.02 -9.50 -25.16
CA GLU A 428 -1.72 -8.82 -24.06
C GLU A 428 -2.38 -9.80 -23.09
N ALA A 429 -2.95 -10.90 -23.57
CA ALA A 429 -3.54 -11.93 -22.70
C ALA A 429 -2.49 -12.60 -21.80
N ASP A 430 -1.31 -12.92 -22.35
CA ASP A 430 -0.20 -13.50 -21.58
C ASP A 430 0.34 -12.52 -20.53
N VAL A 431 0.41 -11.23 -20.87
CA VAL A 431 0.77 -10.15 -19.95
C VAL A 431 -0.26 -10.06 -18.82
N ILE A 432 -1.55 -9.95 -19.14
CA ILE A 432 -2.61 -9.88 -18.13
C ILE A 432 -2.59 -11.10 -17.22
N LYS A 433 -2.37 -12.30 -17.75
CA LYS A 433 -2.25 -13.52 -16.96
C LYS A 433 -1.08 -13.46 -15.97
N THR A 434 0.07 -12.96 -16.40
CA THR A 434 1.23 -12.76 -15.52
C THR A 434 0.91 -11.77 -14.39
N TRP A 435 0.15 -10.72 -14.70
CA TRP A 435 -0.35 -9.76 -13.70
C TRP A 435 -1.34 -10.38 -12.72
N ILE A 436 -2.29 -11.20 -13.20
CA ILE A 436 -3.24 -11.92 -12.33
C ILE A 436 -2.47 -12.78 -11.34
N ASN A 437 -1.53 -13.60 -11.81
CA ASN A 437 -0.71 -14.47 -10.95
C ASN A 437 0.04 -13.65 -9.91
N PHE A 438 0.73 -12.57 -10.32
CA PHE A 438 1.45 -11.70 -9.40
C PHE A 438 0.54 -11.08 -8.33
N LEU A 439 -0.65 -10.61 -8.73
CA LEU A 439 -1.61 -10.02 -7.80
C LEU A 439 -2.16 -11.06 -6.81
N GLU A 440 -2.52 -12.25 -7.29
CA GLU A 440 -3.04 -13.34 -6.45
C GLU A 440 -1.97 -13.84 -5.47
N ASP A 441 -0.74 -14.08 -5.95
CA ASP A 441 0.39 -14.52 -5.12
C ASP A 441 0.75 -13.47 -4.06
N THR A 442 0.86 -12.20 -4.47
CA THR A 442 1.13 -11.09 -3.54
C THR A 442 0.01 -10.92 -2.52
N TRP A 443 -1.24 -11.11 -2.93
CA TRP A 443 -2.39 -11.01 -2.03
C TRP A 443 -2.39 -12.09 -0.95
N VAL A 444 -2.03 -13.33 -1.30
CA VAL A 444 -1.86 -14.41 -0.32
C VAL A 444 -0.81 -14.04 0.73
N LEU A 445 0.32 -13.45 0.30
CA LEU A 445 1.38 -13.00 1.19
C LEU A 445 0.92 -11.85 2.10
N GLN A 446 0.27 -10.83 1.55
CA GLN A 446 -0.29 -9.71 2.32
C GLN A 446 -1.27 -10.20 3.38
N ARG A 447 -2.19 -11.10 2.99
CA ARG A 447 -3.20 -11.65 3.88
C ARG A 447 -2.59 -12.48 5.00
N SER A 448 -1.65 -13.37 4.67
CA SER A 448 -0.95 -14.17 5.69
C SER A 448 -0.22 -13.30 6.71
N ASN A 449 0.41 -12.21 6.26
CA ASN A 449 1.10 -11.29 7.15
C ASN A 449 0.13 -10.46 8.00
N ALA A 450 -0.98 -9.99 7.41
CA ALA A 450 -2.04 -9.29 8.13
C ALA A 450 -2.68 -10.18 9.20
N GLU A 451 -2.98 -11.44 8.86
CA GLU A 451 -3.54 -12.42 9.81
C GLU A 451 -2.58 -12.71 10.97
N MET A 452 -1.27 -12.82 10.70
CA MET A 452 -0.26 -13.01 11.73
C MET A 452 -0.15 -11.78 12.65
N ASN A 453 -0.13 -10.57 12.09
CA ASN A 453 -0.11 -9.33 12.86
C ASN A 453 -1.38 -9.15 13.69
N ASP A 454 -2.55 -9.39 13.10
CA ASP A 454 -3.83 -9.32 13.79
C ASP A 454 -3.90 -10.31 14.95
N LYS A 455 -3.43 -11.54 14.75
CA LYS A 455 -3.34 -12.53 15.82
C LYS A 455 -2.43 -12.03 16.94
N GLN A 456 -1.22 -11.58 16.62
CA GLN A 456 -0.27 -11.09 17.61
C GLN A 456 -0.81 -9.87 18.40
N VAL A 457 -1.45 -8.92 17.72
CA VAL A 457 -2.02 -7.72 18.34
C VAL A 457 -3.26 -8.07 19.18
N ASN A 458 -4.09 -9.01 18.73
CA ASN A 458 -5.22 -9.49 19.52
C ASN A 458 -4.75 -10.23 20.79
N ASP A 459 -3.75 -11.09 20.69
CA ASP A 459 -3.15 -11.78 21.85
C ASP A 459 -2.57 -10.75 22.86
N ASP A 460 -1.94 -9.69 22.36
CA ASP A 460 -1.42 -8.60 23.21
C ASP A 460 -2.53 -7.74 23.83
N LEU A 461 -3.63 -7.49 23.10
CA LEU A 461 -4.81 -6.79 23.61
C LEU A 461 -5.50 -7.62 24.69
N GLU A 462 -5.64 -8.93 24.51
CA GLU A 462 -6.24 -9.84 25.50
C GLU A 462 -5.42 -9.88 26.79
N ARG A 463 -4.09 -10.02 26.68
CA ARG A 463 -3.20 -9.94 27.86
C ARG A 463 -3.29 -8.59 28.57
N HIS A 464 -3.42 -7.50 27.82
CA HIS A 464 -3.58 -6.16 28.37
C HIS A 464 -4.93 -6.00 29.08
N GLU A 465 -6.01 -6.52 28.49
CA GLU A 465 -7.35 -6.54 29.07
C GLU A 465 -7.35 -7.31 30.39
N ASP A 466 -6.78 -8.52 30.42
CA ASP A 466 -6.63 -9.32 31.63
C ASP A 466 -5.85 -8.59 32.72
N TYR A 467 -4.73 -7.95 32.36
CA TYR A 467 -3.95 -7.14 33.31
C TYR A 467 -4.80 -6.00 33.88
N PHE A 468 -5.48 -5.25 33.01
CA PHE A 468 -6.27 -4.09 33.43
C PHE A 468 -7.45 -4.48 34.30
N VAL A 469 -8.16 -5.56 33.98
CA VAL A 469 -9.26 -6.10 34.79
C VAL A 469 -8.75 -6.51 36.17
N ASN A 470 -7.63 -7.22 36.27
CA ASN A 470 -7.04 -7.60 37.55
C ASN A 470 -6.63 -6.37 38.39
N LEU A 471 -6.02 -5.36 37.75
CA LEU A 471 -5.67 -4.10 38.39
C LEU A 471 -6.94 -3.38 38.90
N ALA A 472 -7.99 -3.28 38.07
CA ALA A 472 -9.24 -2.64 38.44
C ALA A 472 -9.90 -3.36 39.63
N ILE A 473 -9.95 -4.69 39.63
CA ILE A 473 -10.46 -5.48 40.76
C ILE A 473 -9.66 -5.20 42.03
N GLN A 474 -8.33 -5.20 41.95
CA GLN A 474 -7.46 -4.92 43.10
C GLN A 474 -7.69 -3.52 43.66
N LEU A 475 -7.72 -2.50 42.81
CA LEU A 475 -7.94 -1.10 43.21
C LEU A 475 -9.34 -0.92 43.81
N LEU A 476 -10.39 -1.39 43.12
CA LEU A 476 -11.77 -1.27 43.62
C LEU A 476 -11.97 -2.02 44.94
N THR A 477 -11.41 -3.22 45.09
CA THR A 477 -11.49 -3.97 46.35
C THR A 477 -10.79 -3.25 47.50
N THR A 478 -9.65 -2.62 47.22
CA THR A 478 -8.89 -1.83 48.22
C THR A 478 -9.69 -0.61 48.64
N TYR A 479 -10.19 0.16 47.67
CA TYR A 479 -11.00 1.35 47.93
C TYR A 479 -12.31 1.01 48.64
N GLN A 480 -12.94 -0.14 48.34
CA GLN A 480 -14.13 -0.60 49.08
C GLN A 480 -13.88 -0.70 50.58
N LYS A 481 -12.72 -1.26 50.96
CA LYS A 481 -12.33 -1.47 52.36
C LYS A 481 -11.98 -0.16 53.05
N GLU A 482 -11.42 0.81 52.33
CA GLU A 482 -10.99 2.10 52.87
C GLU A 482 -12.12 3.13 52.95
N LEU A 483 -13.07 3.12 52.00
CA LEU A 483 -14.18 4.08 51.92
C LEU A 483 -15.12 3.99 53.12
N GLY A 484 -15.47 2.77 53.56
CA GLY A 484 -16.39 2.57 54.69
C GLY A 484 -15.94 3.28 55.98
N PRO A 485 -14.70 3.03 56.46
CA PRO A 485 -14.12 3.78 57.56
C PRO A 485 -14.05 5.29 57.30
N CYS A 486 -13.64 5.74 56.12
CA CYS A 486 -13.54 7.17 55.81
C CYS A 486 -14.89 7.90 55.89
N ILE A 487 -15.97 7.29 55.35
CA ILE A 487 -17.33 7.82 55.42
C ILE A 487 -17.81 7.91 56.87
N ASN A 488 -17.54 6.88 57.68
CA ASN A 488 -17.88 6.88 59.11
C ASN A 488 -17.15 7.96 59.91
N HIS A 489 -15.87 8.22 59.60
CA HIS A 489 -15.09 9.29 60.24
C HIS A 489 -15.65 10.67 59.87
N ILE A 490 -15.98 10.91 58.59
CA ILE A 490 -16.66 12.15 58.17
C ILE A 490 -17.97 12.33 58.90
N GLY A 491 -18.81 11.28 58.98
CA GLY A 491 -20.07 11.35 59.74
C GLY A 491 -19.87 11.75 61.20
N THR A 492 -18.81 11.22 61.83
CA THR A 492 -18.43 11.55 63.21
C THR A 492 -17.95 13.00 63.34
N PHE A 493 -17.12 13.47 62.42
CA PHE A 493 -16.65 14.87 62.40
C PHE A 493 -17.78 15.86 62.18
N VAL A 494 -18.73 15.56 61.29
CA VAL A 494 -19.91 16.40 61.05
C VAL A 494 -20.76 16.53 62.33
N VAL A 495 -20.99 15.43 63.06
CA VAL A 495 -21.72 15.46 64.34
C VAL A 495 -20.96 16.27 65.39
N ASN A 496 -19.64 16.08 65.51
CA ASN A 496 -18.81 16.80 66.48
C ASN A 496 -18.72 18.31 66.18
N LEU A 497 -18.56 18.69 64.91
CA LEU A 497 -18.58 20.09 64.47
C LEU A 497 -19.94 20.74 64.75
N LYS A 498 -21.05 20.03 64.51
CA LYS A 498 -22.41 20.49 64.81
C LYS A 498 -22.64 20.71 66.32
N ASN A 499 -22.12 19.80 67.14
CA ASN A 499 -22.19 19.92 68.61
C ASN A 499 -21.37 21.11 69.13
N LEU A 500 -20.19 21.36 68.53
CA LEU A 500 -19.35 22.53 68.85
C LEU A 500 -20.02 23.85 68.44
N SER A 501 -20.65 23.91 67.27
CA SER A 501 -21.40 25.11 66.84
C SER A 501 -22.61 25.39 67.73
N GLN A 502 -23.35 24.35 68.15
CA GLN A 502 -24.52 24.50 69.02
C GLN A 502 -24.14 24.93 70.44
N ARG A 503 -22.95 24.51 70.92
CA ARG A 503 -22.39 24.93 72.22
C ARG A 503 -21.95 26.40 72.22
N LEU A 504 -21.47 26.90 71.08
CA LEU A 504 -21.11 28.30 70.84
C LEU A 504 -22.34 29.22 70.77
N GLU A 505 -23.47 28.75 70.24
CA GLU A 505 -24.73 29.51 70.16
C GLU A 505 -25.48 29.66 71.51
N MET A 506 -25.19 28.80 72.49
CA MET A 506 -25.89 28.75 73.80
C MET A 506 -25.22 29.55 74.92
N THR A 507 -24.07 30.18 74.68
CA THR A 507 -23.35 31.03 75.66
C THR A 507 -23.37 32.51 75.27
N PRO A 508 -24.16 33.37 75.94
CA PRO A 508 -24.06 34.81 75.75
C PRO A 508 -23.01 35.43 76.69
N SER A 509 -22.09 36.20 76.07
CA SER A 509 -21.23 37.24 76.66
C SER A 509 -20.10 36.81 77.61
N ALA A 510 -18.85 37.07 77.21
CA ALA A 510 -17.97 38.11 77.80
C ALA A 510 -16.61 38.04 77.11
N ASP A 511 -16.04 39.21 76.80
CA ASP A 511 -14.74 39.36 76.15
C ASP A 511 -13.61 38.63 76.88
N THR A 512 -12.63 38.18 76.08
CA THR A 512 -11.30 37.66 76.44
C THR A 512 -11.19 36.15 76.65
N GLU A 513 -11.10 35.41 75.53
CA GLU A 513 -10.06 34.40 75.20
C GLU A 513 -10.51 33.59 73.96
N GLU A 514 -10.61 34.25 72.80
CA GLU A 514 -11.00 33.61 71.53
C GLU A 514 -9.94 32.59 71.00
N SER A 515 -8.82 32.41 71.68
CA SER A 515 -7.71 31.57 71.17
C SER A 515 -7.83 30.08 71.51
N GLU A 516 -8.44 29.68 72.64
CA GLU A 516 -8.48 28.26 73.04
C GLU A 516 -9.62 27.48 72.38
N VAL A 517 -10.77 28.11 72.10
CA VAL A 517 -11.96 27.45 71.52
C VAL A 517 -11.92 27.35 69.98
N LEU A 518 -11.14 28.22 69.31
CA LEU A 518 -10.91 28.12 67.86
C LEU A 518 -9.95 26.99 67.49
N SER A 519 -9.06 26.58 68.41
CA SER A 519 -8.06 25.54 68.17
C SER A 519 -8.64 24.13 67.90
N PRO A 520 -9.66 23.63 68.64
CA PRO A 520 -10.17 22.27 68.44
C PRO A 520 -11.11 22.20 67.23
N ARG A 521 -11.84 23.29 66.95
CA ARG A 521 -12.69 23.40 65.76
C ARG A 521 -11.85 23.41 64.48
N ARG A 522 -10.77 24.20 64.44
CA ARG A 522 -9.86 24.26 63.29
C ARG A 522 -9.19 22.92 63.01
N ASN A 523 -8.79 22.18 64.05
CA ASN A 523 -8.24 20.83 63.90
C ASN A 523 -9.26 19.84 63.32
N LEU A 524 -10.51 19.87 63.78
CA LEU A 524 -11.58 19.01 63.25
C LEU A 524 -11.95 19.37 61.79
N GLU A 525 -11.92 20.65 61.44
CA GLU A 525 -12.13 21.12 60.05
C GLU A 525 -10.99 20.65 59.13
N GLU A 526 -9.73 20.68 59.60
CA GLU A 526 -8.55 20.21 58.84
C GLU A 526 -8.57 18.68 58.65
N GLU A 527 -8.95 17.91 59.67
CA GLU A 527 -9.16 16.47 59.55
C GLU A 527 -10.33 16.14 58.63
N TYR A 528 -11.46 16.86 58.73
CA TYR A 528 -12.59 16.71 57.81
C TYR A 528 -12.17 16.91 56.35
N LEU A 529 -11.48 18.01 56.05
CA LEU A 529 -10.98 18.32 54.70
C LEU A 529 -10.02 17.24 54.17
N THR A 530 -9.23 16.65 55.08
CA THR A 530 -8.32 15.56 54.74
C THR A 530 -9.07 14.31 54.30
N TYR A 531 -10.11 13.90 55.03
CA TYR A 531 -10.92 12.74 54.64
C TYR A 531 -11.83 13.01 53.44
N GLU A 532 -12.33 14.23 53.28
CA GLU A 532 -13.07 14.65 52.09
C GLU A 532 -12.18 14.57 50.84
N ALA A 533 -10.94 15.09 50.91
CA ALA A 533 -9.98 14.99 49.82
C ALA A 533 -9.65 13.53 49.47
N LYS A 534 -9.54 12.64 50.45
CA LYS A 534 -9.37 11.19 50.23
C LYS A 534 -10.52 10.61 49.43
N ILE A 535 -11.76 10.86 49.85
CA ILE A 535 -12.97 10.35 49.19
C ILE A 535 -13.06 10.88 47.75
N ILE A 536 -12.87 12.18 47.52
CA ILE A 536 -12.90 12.79 46.19
C ILE A 536 -11.82 12.17 45.27
N THR A 537 -10.61 11.97 45.80
CA THR A 537 -9.51 11.38 45.04
C THR A 537 -9.83 9.93 44.66
N THR A 538 -10.37 9.13 45.58
CA THR A 538 -10.85 7.76 45.30
C THR A 538 -11.86 7.75 44.17
N PHE A 539 -12.88 8.61 44.23
CA PHE A 539 -13.88 8.71 43.17
C PHE A 539 -13.28 9.12 41.82
N SER A 540 -12.29 10.01 41.82
CA SER A 540 -11.58 10.38 40.60
C SER A 540 -10.89 9.17 39.96
N VAL A 541 -10.24 8.31 40.75
CA VAL A 541 -9.63 7.07 40.22
C VAL A 541 -10.70 6.13 39.67
N VAL A 542 -11.80 5.92 40.40
CA VAL A 542 -12.92 5.08 39.98
C VAL A 542 -13.54 5.58 38.68
N ASP A 543 -13.71 6.89 38.51
CA ASP A 543 -14.23 7.46 37.26
C ASP A 543 -13.26 7.27 36.08
N ASN A 544 -11.95 7.34 36.30
CA ASN A 544 -10.96 7.01 35.26
C ASN A 544 -11.01 5.52 34.86
N ILE A 545 -11.16 4.60 35.82
CA ILE A 545 -11.37 3.16 35.55
C ILE A 545 -12.65 2.98 34.72
N LYS A 546 -13.72 3.65 35.14
CA LYS A 546 -15.02 3.63 34.48
C LYS A 546 -14.93 4.11 33.03
N GLN A 547 -14.31 5.26 32.78
CA GLN A 547 -14.14 5.82 31.44
C GLN A 547 -13.39 4.85 30.50
N GLN A 548 -12.38 4.14 31.00
CA GLN A 548 -11.69 3.12 30.22
C GLN A 548 -12.62 1.96 29.82
N PHE A 549 -13.42 1.43 30.75
CA PHE A 549 -14.38 0.36 30.41
C PHE A 549 -15.48 0.81 29.44
N TYR A 550 -16.00 2.04 29.56
CA TYR A 550 -17.04 2.52 28.64
C TYR A 550 -16.51 2.91 27.26
N ALA A 551 -15.22 3.21 27.12
CA ALA A 551 -14.59 3.39 25.81
C ALA A 551 -14.59 2.09 24.97
N GLN A 552 -14.75 0.91 25.60
CA GLN A 552 -14.76 -0.41 24.96
C GLN A 552 -16.13 -0.84 24.38
N GLN A 553 -16.95 0.07 23.84
CA GLN A 553 -18.26 -0.28 23.24
C GLN A 553 -18.13 -1.33 22.11
N GLY A 554 -18.19 -2.60 22.49
CA GLY A 554 -18.08 -3.75 21.59
C GLY A 554 -17.94 -5.11 22.30
N ARG A 555 -17.23 -5.20 23.45
CA ARG A 555 -16.99 -6.47 24.16
C ARG A 555 -16.81 -6.33 25.69
N ILE A 556 -17.63 -5.54 26.37
CA ILE A 556 -17.52 -5.47 27.83
C ILE A 556 -18.08 -6.76 28.45
N SER A 557 -17.28 -7.48 29.24
CA SER A 557 -17.76 -8.59 30.08
C SER A 557 -18.84 -8.09 31.04
N ARG A 558 -20.03 -8.70 30.99
CA ARG A 558 -21.18 -8.40 31.89
C ARG A 558 -20.80 -8.44 33.38
N PHE A 559 -19.73 -9.15 33.75
CA PHE A 559 -19.26 -9.27 35.12
C PHE A 559 -18.62 -7.97 35.66
N CYS A 560 -17.88 -7.22 34.83
CA CYS A 560 -17.24 -5.96 35.25
C CYS A 560 -18.25 -4.82 35.43
N ILE A 561 -19.25 -4.74 34.55
CA ILE A 561 -20.36 -3.77 34.68
C ILE A 561 -21.14 -4.03 35.97
N PHE A 562 -21.46 -5.30 36.27
CA PHE A 562 -22.18 -5.66 37.50
C PHE A 562 -21.40 -5.33 38.77
N PHE A 563 -20.06 -5.45 38.77
CA PHE A 563 -19.23 -5.10 39.93
C PHE A 563 -19.08 -3.58 40.09
N LEU A 564 -18.92 -2.83 38.99
CA LEU A 564 -18.92 -1.36 38.97
C LEU A 564 -20.28 -0.79 39.42
N ASP A 565 -21.38 -1.36 38.94
CA ASP A 565 -22.74 -0.97 39.32
C ASP A 565 -23.04 -1.33 40.78
N ASN A 566 -22.55 -2.48 41.30
CA ASN A 566 -22.69 -2.82 42.74
C ASN A 566 -21.82 -1.96 43.65
N PHE A 567 -20.60 -1.61 43.22
CA PHE A 567 -19.75 -0.67 43.97
C PHE A 567 -20.43 0.70 44.09
N MET A 568 -21.15 1.12 43.06
CA MET A 568 -22.02 2.31 43.07
C MET A 568 -23.36 2.09 43.79
N GLY A 569 -23.87 0.86 43.87
CA GLY A 569 -25.04 0.51 44.68
C GLY A 569 -24.76 0.60 46.18
N LEU A 570 -23.52 0.35 46.61
CA LEU A 570 -23.03 0.60 47.97
C LEU A 570 -22.91 2.09 48.32
N LEU A 571 -23.11 2.98 47.34
CA LEU A 571 -23.03 4.43 47.45
C LEU A 571 -24.39 5.12 47.61
N TYR A 572 -25.49 4.37 47.63
CA TYR A 572 -26.85 4.88 47.86
C TYR A 572 -27.46 4.40 49.16
#